data_AF-A0A2T0S2B7-F1
#
_entry.id   AF-A0A2T0S2B7-F1
#
_cell.length_a   1.000
_cell.length_b   1.000
_cell.length_c   1.000
_cell.angle_alpha   90.00
_cell.angle_beta   90.00
_cell.angle_gamma   90.00
#
_symmetry.space_group_name_H-M   'P 1'
#
loop_
_entity.id
_entity.type
_entity.pdbx_description
1 polymer ?
#
loop_
_entity_poly.entity_id
_entity_poly.type
_entity_poly.pdbx_seq_one_letter_code
_entity_poly.pdbx_strand_id
1 'polypeptide(L)'
;MEAEVIVAYLFPPMDDEPPPDYLRFVATRLAWLHREALRLCGGQGTDPADMLAMDALTDLAGHWRRLAWESRLRHRDVRADYLARRLTKRTEQWREERPYPVEVTVRPAPRLFAARYARPAPATIAHRLALLLPSTVRDEAGVVAEAEIAWVHAYRRHVRHRYARVCTAGVLLVGFLIQFMSQASGTG
;
A
#
# COMPACT_ATOMS: atom_id res chain seq x y z
N MET A 1 30.57 -17.13 -25.81
CA MET A 1 30.46 -15.67 -25.99
C MET A 1 28.99 -15.37 -26.09
N GLU A 2 28.30 -15.32 -24.94
CA GLU A 2 26.87 -15.07 -24.89
C GLU A 2 26.65 -13.58 -25.14
N ALA A 3 25.91 -13.25 -26.20
CA ALA A 3 25.52 -11.88 -26.48
C ALA A 3 24.54 -11.44 -25.40
N GLU A 4 25.05 -10.69 -24.42
CA GLU A 4 24.25 -9.97 -23.46
C GLU A 4 23.35 -9.00 -24.23
N VAL A 5 22.08 -9.38 -24.40
CA VAL A 5 21.07 -8.52 -24.99
C VAL A 5 20.83 -7.39 -23.99
N ILE A 6 21.51 -6.26 -24.19
CA ILE A 6 21.31 -5.04 -23.41
C ILE A 6 19.93 -4.49 -23.79
N VAL A 7 18.90 -4.98 -23.11
CA VAL A 7 17.56 -4.40 -23.17
C VAL A 7 17.64 -3.06 -22.45
N ALA A 8 17.79 -1.99 -23.22
CA ALA A 8 17.77 -0.62 -22.70
C ALA A 8 16.35 -0.29 -22.20
N TYR A 9 16.08 -0.59 -20.93
CA TYR A 9 14.85 -0.16 -20.29
C TYR A 9 14.93 1.34 -20.01
N LEU A 10 14.05 2.13 -20.64
CA LEU A 10 13.88 3.56 -20.34
C LEU A 10 13.56 3.81 -18.86
N PHE A 11 13.01 2.81 -18.17
CA PHE A 11 12.85 2.75 -16.73
C PHE A 11 13.26 1.36 -16.23
N PRO A 12 14.31 1.23 -15.40
CA PRO A 12 14.71 -0.06 -14.85
C PRO A 12 13.51 -0.71 -14.13
N PRO A 13 13.32 -2.03 -14.27
CA PRO A 13 12.28 -2.73 -13.53
C PRO A 13 12.44 -2.47 -12.03
N MET A 14 11.32 -2.40 -11.32
CA MET A 14 11.34 -2.28 -9.87
C MET A 14 12.05 -3.52 -9.30
N ASP A 15 13.03 -3.32 -8.44
CA ASP A 15 13.84 -4.40 -7.89
C ASP A 15 12.98 -5.28 -6.96
N ASP A 16 13.24 -6.60 -6.95
CA ASP A 16 12.48 -7.56 -6.13
C ASP A 16 12.67 -7.32 -4.63
N GLU A 17 13.83 -6.77 -4.25
CA GLU A 17 14.19 -6.45 -2.86
C GLU A 17 14.12 -4.93 -2.58
N PRO A 18 13.62 -4.50 -1.41
CA PRO A 18 13.55 -3.09 -1.06
C PRO A 18 14.95 -2.45 -0.89
N PRO A 19 15.19 -1.25 -1.43
CA PRO A 19 16.44 -0.53 -1.21
C PRO A 19 16.69 -0.24 0.28
N PRO A 20 17.94 -0.31 0.77
CA PRO A 20 18.25 -0.08 2.19
C PRO A 20 17.91 1.35 2.65
N ASP A 21 18.00 2.33 1.74
CA ASP A 21 17.59 3.71 2.01
C ASP A 21 16.08 3.85 2.22
N TYR A 22 15.28 3.00 1.57
CA TYR A 22 13.83 2.96 1.76
C TYR A 22 13.51 2.40 3.15
N LEU A 23 14.11 1.27 3.52
CA LEU A 23 13.93 0.66 4.84
C LEU A 23 14.27 1.64 5.96
N ARG A 24 15.42 2.31 5.86
CA ARG A 24 15.85 3.32 6.84
C ARG A 24 14.88 4.51 6.93
N PHE A 25 14.36 4.96 5.79
CA PHE A 25 13.38 6.04 5.75
C PHE A 25 12.07 5.64 6.43
N VAL A 26 11.55 4.44 6.11
CA VAL A 26 10.32 3.92 6.72
C VAL A 26 10.53 3.73 8.21
N ALA A 27 11.65 3.13 8.62
CA ALA A 27 11.97 2.92 10.03
C ALA A 27 11.99 4.21 10.86
N THR A 28 12.49 5.29 10.28
CA THR A 28 12.51 6.60 10.94
C THR A 28 11.11 7.21 11.08
N ARG A 29 10.16 6.87 10.19
CA ARG A 29 8.88 7.59 10.04
C ARG A 29 7.64 6.77 10.32
N LEU A 30 7.76 5.47 10.54
CA LEU A 30 6.63 4.58 10.72
C LEU A 30 5.78 4.95 11.94
N ALA A 31 6.43 5.20 13.08
CA ALA A 31 5.74 5.62 14.30
C ALA A 31 5.06 6.99 14.16
N TRP A 32 5.58 7.88 13.32
CA TRP A 32 4.90 9.14 13.00
C TRP A 32 3.69 8.89 12.10
N LEU A 33 3.84 8.04 11.08
CA LEU A 33 2.80 7.71 10.12
C LEU A 33 1.58 7.09 10.81
N HIS A 34 1.79 6.10 11.68
CA HIS A 34 0.72 5.44 12.44
C HIS A 34 -0.03 6.40 13.37
N ARG A 35 0.72 7.24 14.10
CA ARG A 35 0.11 8.28 14.96
C ARG A 35 -0.70 9.28 14.16
N GLU A 36 -0.19 9.70 13.00
CA GLU A 36 -0.87 10.67 12.15
C GLU A 36 -2.11 10.06 11.48
N ALA A 37 -2.03 8.82 11.01
CA ALA A 37 -3.17 8.09 10.48
C ALA A 37 -4.27 7.93 11.53
N LEU A 38 -3.91 7.54 12.76
CA LEU A 38 -4.85 7.42 13.88
C LEU A 38 -5.51 8.77 14.22
N ARG A 39 -4.72 9.85 14.23
CA ARG A 39 -5.21 11.22 14.45
C ARG A 39 -6.21 11.63 13.37
N LEU A 40 -5.91 11.33 12.11
CA LEU A 40 -6.75 11.68 10.96
C LEU A 40 -8.05 10.84 10.90
N CYS A 41 -8.04 9.62 11.42
CA CYS A 41 -9.22 8.77 11.61
C CYS A 41 -10.08 9.16 12.83
N GLY A 42 -9.71 10.21 13.59
CA GLY A 42 -10.43 10.64 14.78
C GLY A 42 -10.35 9.65 15.94
N GLY A 43 -9.31 8.82 15.98
CA GLY A 43 -9.12 7.78 17.01
C GLY A 43 -10.11 6.61 16.92
N GLN A 44 -10.88 6.50 15.84
CA GLN A 44 -11.84 5.42 15.63
C GLN A 44 -11.14 4.12 15.23
N GLY A 45 -10.56 3.43 16.21
CA GLY A 45 -9.96 2.11 16.05
C GLY A 45 -8.63 2.10 15.28
N THR A 46 -7.79 1.12 15.60
CA THR A 46 -6.46 0.96 14.98
C THR A 46 -6.56 0.46 13.54
N ASP A 47 -7.55 -0.37 13.24
CA ASP A 47 -7.73 -1.06 11.94
C ASP A 47 -7.79 -0.12 10.71
N PRO A 48 -8.63 0.95 10.66
CA PRO A 48 -8.63 1.86 9.52
C PRO A 48 -7.36 2.72 9.42
N ALA A 49 -6.70 3.01 10.55
CA ALA A 49 -5.46 3.76 10.57
C ALA A 49 -4.30 2.93 9.97
N ASP A 50 -4.22 1.65 10.35
CA ASP A 50 -3.20 0.72 9.84
C ASP A 50 -3.37 0.49 8.33
N MET A 51 -4.60 0.33 7.86
CA MET A 51 -4.88 0.22 6.42
C MET A 51 -4.43 1.46 5.64
N LEU A 52 -4.73 2.68 6.14
CA LEU A 52 -4.33 3.92 5.49
C LEU A 52 -2.81 4.13 5.51
N ALA A 53 -2.14 3.75 6.60
CA ALA A 53 -0.69 3.78 6.72
C ALA A 53 -0.05 2.81 5.70
N MET A 54 -0.55 1.58 5.60
CA MET A 54 -0.05 0.59 4.65
C MET A 54 -0.29 0.98 3.19
N ASP A 55 -1.44 1.57 2.87
CA ASP A 55 -1.73 2.10 1.53
C ASP A 55 -0.77 3.23 1.16
N ALA A 56 -0.52 4.15 2.09
CA ALA A 56 0.42 5.26 1.89
C ALA A 56 1.86 4.75 1.69
N LEU A 57 2.29 3.74 2.45
CA LEU A 57 3.61 3.09 2.28
C LEU A 57 3.71 2.36 0.94
N THR A 58 2.66 1.64 0.53
CA THR A 58 2.62 0.94 -0.76
C THR A 58 2.76 1.92 -1.93
N ASP A 59 2.05 3.05 -1.85
CA ASP A 59 2.17 4.10 -2.88
C ASP A 59 3.54 4.80 -2.85
N LEU A 60 4.14 4.97 -1.67
CA LEU A 60 5.50 5.49 -1.52
C LEU A 60 6.54 4.54 -2.14
N ALA A 61 6.44 3.23 -1.87
CA ALA A 61 7.33 2.21 -2.41
C ALA A 61 7.32 2.23 -3.95
N GLY A 62 6.13 2.29 -4.56
CA GLY A 62 5.99 2.35 -6.02
C GLY A 62 6.61 3.60 -6.67
N HIS A 63 6.77 4.70 -5.93
CA HIS A 63 7.34 5.96 -6.44
C HIS A 63 8.74 6.25 -5.89
N TRP A 64 9.33 5.32 -5.13
CA TRP A 64 10.54 5.57 -4.34
C TRP A 64 11.71 6.06 -5.18
N ARG A 65 12.03 5.39 -6.31
CA ARG A 65 13.17 5.76 -7.18
C ARG A 65 13.04 7.18 -7.73
N ARG A 66 11.83 7.54 -8.17
CA ARG A 66 11.54 8.89 -8.69
C ARG A 66 11.68 9.94 -7.59
N LEU A 67 11.10 9.68 -6.41
CA LEU A 67 11.16 10.61 -5.28
C LEU A 67 12.57 10.76 -4.71
N ALA A 68 13.36 9.67 -4.69
CA ALA A 68 14.76 9.70 -4.29
C ALA A 68 15.60 10.56 -5.24
N TRP A 69 15.37 10.43 -6.55
CA TRP A 69 16.02 11.26 -7.56
C TRP A 69 15.60 12.74 -7.45
N GLU A 70 14.30 13.02 -7.33
CA GLU A 70 13.78 14.39 -7.14
C GLU A 70 14.29 15.04 -5.84
N SER A 71 14.38 14.26 -4.75
CA SER A 71 14.92 14.73 -3.46
C SER A 71 16.41 15.08 -3.57
N ARG A 72 17.20 14.28 -4.29
CA ARG A 72 18.61 14.58 -4.58
C ARG A 72 18.76 15.86 -5.39
N LEU A 73 17.93 16.07 -6.41
CA LEU A 73 17.95 17.27 -7.23
C LEU A 73 17.53 18.55 -6.49
N ARG A 74 16.48 18.47 -5.67
CA ARG A 74 15.90 19.64 -4.99
C ARG A 74 16.49 19.91 -3.61
N HIS A 75 17.42 19.07 -3.14
CA HIS A 75 18.01 19.13 -1.79
C HIS A 75 16.96 19.32 -0.68
N ARG A 76 15.77 18.74 -0.88
CA ARG A 76 14.61 18.83 0.02
C ARG A 76 14.05 17.43 0.24
N ASP A 77 13.44 17.19 1.39
CA ASP A 77 12.81 15.90 1.70
C ASP A 77 11.43 15.75 1.03
N VAL A 78 11.46 15.68 -0.31
CA VAL A 78 10.27 15.49 -1.16
C VAL A 78 9.52 14.20 -0.81
N ARG A 79 10.22 13.21 -0.25
CA ARG A 79 9.66 11.92 0.17
C ARG A 79 8.72 12.08 1.37
N ALA A 80 9.13 12.85 2.37
CA ALA A 80 8.29 13.17 3.53
C ALA A 80 7.06 13.99 3.12
N ASP A 81 7.26 15.01 2.29
CA ASP A 81 6.18 15.84 1.75
C ASP A 81 5.18 15.02 0.90
N TYR A 82 5.69 14.04 0.13
CA TYR A 82 4.85 13.12 -0.64
C TYR A 82 4.01 12.21 0.28
N LEU A 83 4.63 11.61 1.29
CA LEU A 83 3.95 10.72 2.23
C LEU A 83 2.83 11.45 2.99
N ALA A 84 3.11 12.65 3.50
CA ALA A 84 2.11 13.47 4.19
C ALA A 84 0.93 13.83 3.26
N ARG A 85 1.20 14.32 2.06
CA ARG A 85 0.15 14.64 1.07
C ARG A 85 -0.68 13.41 0.69
N ARG A 86 -0.04 12.25 0.54
CA ARG A 86 -0.73 11.02 0.17
C ARG A 86 -1.65 10.55 1.29
N LEU A 87 -1.19 10.62 2.54
CA LEU A 87 -1.99 10.29 3.70
C LEU A 87 -3.23 11.20 3.79
N THR A 88 -3.06 12.53 3.71
CA THR A 88 -4.19 13.48 3.72
C THR A 88 -5.22 13.16 2.64
N LYS A 89 -4.77 12.96 1.39
CA LYS A 89 -5.66 12.64 0.27
C LYS A 89 -6.40 11.32 0.47
N ARG A 90 -5.74 10.30 1.02
CA ARG A 90 -6.37 9.01 1.30
C ARG A 90 -7.35 9.09 2.47
N THR A 91 -7.06 9.88 3.50
CA THR A 91 -8.01 10.14 4.58
C THR A 91 -9.23 10.91 4.06
N GLU A 92 -9.06 11.92 3.21
CA GLU A 92 -10.17 12.63 2.57
C GLU A 92 -11.06 11.67 1.79
N GLN A 93 -10.46 10.85 0.92
CA GLN A 93 -11.19 9.82 0.17
C GLN A 93 -11.91 8.83 1.10
N TRP A 94 -11.25 8.35 2.13
CA TRP A 94 -11.86 7.45 3.11
C TRP A 94 -13.03 8.09 3.87
N ARG A 95 -12.95 9.40 4.16
CA ARG A 95 -14.06 10.16 4.77
C ARG A 95 -15.23 10.30 3.81
N GLU A 96 -14.97 10.51 2.53
CA GLU A 96 -16.00 10.61 1.48
C GLU A 96 -16.68 9.26 1.20
N GLU A 97 -15.91 8.17 1.24
CA GLU A 97 -16.39 6.80 1.03
C GLU A 97 -17.16 6.25 2.23
N ARG A 98 -17.03 6.86 3.42
CA ARG A 98 -17.88 6.52 4.55
C ARG A 98 -19.31 6.97 4.24
N PRO A 99 -20.30 6.04 4.20
CA PRO A 99 -21.69 6.46 4.20
C PRO A 99 -21.90 7.31 5.47
N TYR A 100 -22.34 8.56 5.30
CA TYR A 100 -22.72 9.42 6.42
C TYR A 100 -23.58 8.59 7.38
N PRO A 101 -23.27 8.54 8.68
CA PRO A 101 -24.20 7.93 9.62
C PRO A 101 -25.48 8.76 9.53
N VAL A 102 -26.50 8.21 8.86
CA VAL A 102 -27.87 8.56 9.18
C VAL A 102 -27.96 8.36 10.68
N GLU A 103 -28.34 9.40 11.40
CA GLU A 103 -28.53 9.38 12.83
C GLU A 103 -29.70 8.43 13.15
N VAL A 104 -29.44 7.13 13.10
CA VAL A 104 -30.41 6.12 13.54
C VAL A 104 -30.38 6.20 15.04
N THR A 105 -31.37 6.91 15.61
CA THR A 105 -31.65 6.88 17.03
C THR A 105 -32.02 5.44 17.38
N VAL A 106 -31.03 4.62 17.73
CA VAL A 106 -31.26 3.24 18.19
C VAL A 106 -31.92 3.37 19.55
N ARG A 107 -33.26 3.25 19.57
CA ARG A 107 -34.00 3.01 20.81
C ARG A 107 -33.38 1.74 21.44
N PRO A 108 -32.90 1.80 22.70
CA PRO A 108 -32.29 0.64 23.33
C PRO A 108 -33.30 -0.51 23.32
N ALA A 109 -32.91 -1.64 22.74
CA ALA A 109 -33.69 -2.86 22.81
C ALA A 109 -33.85 -3.27 24.28
N PRO A 110 -35.03 -3.75 24.70
CA PRO A 110 -35.26 -4.18 26.08
C PRO A 110 -34.20 -5.21 26.49
N ARG A 111 -33.63 -5.02 27.69
CA ARG A 111 -32.42 -5.69 28.26
C ARG A 111 -32.48 -7.21 28.38
N LEU A 112 -33.43 -7.89 27.75
CA LEU A 112 -33.65 -9.33 27.89
C LEU A 112 -32.65 -10.20 27.10
N PHE A 113 -31.85 -9.63 26.19
CA PHE A 113 -30.96 -10.41 25.29
C PHE A 113 -29.45 -10.26 25.52
N ALA A 114 -28.99 -9.38 26.43
CA ALA A 114 -27.56 -9.08 26.59
C ALA A 114 -26.73 -10.17 27.32
N ALA A 115 -27.36 -11.21 27.87
CA ALA A 115 -26.67 -12.20 28.70
C ALA A 115 -26.05 -13.39 27.92
N ARG A 116 -26.27 -13.54 26.61
CA ARG A 116 -25.91 -14.80 25.90
C ARG A 116 -24.61 -14.81 25.09
N TYR A 117 -23.94 -13.68 24.87
CA TYR A 117 -22.73 -13.63 24.03
C TYR A 117 -21.45 -13.12 24.71
N ALA A 118 -21.49 -12.77 26.00
CA ALA A 118 -20.29 -12.39 26.75
C ALA A 118 -19.62 -13.62 27.38
N ARG A 119 -19.07 -14.52 26.56
CA ARG A 119 -18.17 -15.58 27.04
C ARG A 119 -16.75 -15.25 26.62
N PRO A 120 -15.89 -14.68 27.50
CA PRO A 120 -14.49 -14.50 27.16
C PRO A 120 -13.84 -15.88 26.98
N ALA A 121 -13.20 -16.09 25.83
CA ALA A 121 -12.38 -17.28 25.62
C ALA A 121 -11.28 -17.35 26.70
N PRO A 122 -10.89 -18.53 27.19
CA PRO A 122 -9.85 -18.66 28.21
C PRO A 122 -8.50 -18.23 27.61
N ALA A 123 -8.09 -17.00 27.88
CA ALA A 123 -6.77 -16.50 27.52
C ALA A 123 -5.72 -17.31 28.29
N THR A 124 -4.90 -18.06 27.55
CA THR A 124 -3.84 -18.89 28.11
C THR A 124 -2.79 -18.02 28.82
N ILE A 125 -2.10 -18.59 29.81
CA ILE A 125 -1.06 -17.89 30.60
C ILE A 125 0.03 -17.30 29.69
N ALA A 126 0.33 -17.96 28.58
CA ALA A 126 1.24 -17.45 27.55
C ALA A 126 0.79 -16.12 26.95
N HIS A 127 -0.52 -15.91 26.72
CA HIS A 127 -1.07 -14.65 26.20
C HIS A 127 -0.98 -13.51 27.22
N ARG A 128 -1.11 -13.81 28.52
CA ARG A 128 -0.93 -12.81 29.60
C ARG A 128 0.54 -12.44 29.82
N LEU A 129 1.46 -13.41 29.67
CA LEU A 129 2.90 -13.17 29.78
C LEU A 129 3.48 -12.49 28.54
N ALA A 130 2.86 -12.66 27.37
CA ALA A 130 3.27 -11.99 26.13
C ALA A 130 3.22 -10.46 26.24
N LEU A 131 2.36 -9.90 27.09
CA LEU A 131 2.26 -8.46 27.36
C LEU A 131 3.42 -7.91 28.21
N LEU A 132 4.19 -8.79 28.86
CA LEU A 132 5.26 -8.42 29.79
C LEU A 132 6.67 -8.56 29.18
N LEU A 133 6.80 -9.10 27.97
CA LEU A 133 8.08 -9.14 27.26
C LEU A 133 8.36 -7.76 26.65
N PRO A 134 9.53 -7.13 26.94
CA PRO A 134 9.94 -5.89 26.30
C PRO A 134 9.94 -6.07 24.78
N SER A 135 9.09 -5.30 24.09
CA SER A 135 8.76 -5.46 22.67
C SER A 135 9.78 -4.87 21.70
N THR A 136 10.91 -4.35 22.17
CA THR A 136 11.83 -3.55 21.35
C THR A 136 12.34 -4.30 20.12
N VAL A 137 12.61 -5.61 20.22
CA VAL A 137 13.01 -6.44 19.07
C VAL A 137 11.85 -6.75 18.12
N ARG A 138 10.61 -6.85 18.63
CA ARG A 138 9.41 -7.04 17.80
C ARG A 138 9.00 -5.75 17.09
N ASP A 139 9.22 -4.60 17.71
CA ASP A 139 8.89 -3.29 17.12
C ASP A 139 9.83 -2.97 15.95
N GLU A 140 11.13 -3.22 16.09
CA GLU A 140 12.10 -3.06 15.00
C GLU A 140 11.88 -4.09 13.86
N ALA A 141 11.57 -5.35 14.21
CA ALA A 141 11.24 -6.37 13.21
C ALA A 141 9.90 -6.08 12.50
N GLY A 142 8.92 -5.52 13.21
CA GLY A 142 7.63 -5.11 12.66
C GLY A 142 7.78 -3.99 11.63
N VAL A 143 8.65 -3.02 11.92
CA VAL A 143 8.98 -1.93 11.00
C VAL A 143 9.53 -2.44 9.67
N VAL A 144 10.48 -3.38 9.71
CA VAL A 144 11.08 -3.98 8.51
C VAL A 144 10.04 -4.80 7.76
N ALA A 145 9.26 -5.61 8.48
CA ALA A 145 8.19 -6.41 7.88
C ALA A 145 7.13 -5.54 7.18
N GLU A 146 6.67 -4.45 7.79
CA GLU A 146 5.71 -3.52 7.17
C GLU A 146 6.28 -2.86 5.91
N ALA A 147 7.56 -2.48 5.94
CA ALA A 147 8.24 -1.91 4.78
C ALA A 147 8.38 -2.92 3.63
N GLU A 148 8.76 -4.16 3.94
CA GLU A 148 8.87 -5.27 2.97
C GLU A 148 7.51 -5.62 2.37
N ILE A 149 6.48 -5.76 3.20
CA ILE A 149 5.10 -6.05 2.75
C ILE A 149 4.64 -4.95 1.79
N ALA A 150 4.82 -3.68 2.16
CA ALA A 150 4.48 -2.56 1.27
C ALA A 150 5.26 -2.59 -0.05
N TRP A 151 6.54 -2.97 -0.02
CA TRP A 151 7.37 -3.12 -1.23
C TRP A 151 6.85 -4.24 -2.14
N VAL A 152 6.53 -5.40 -1.59
CA VAL A 152 5.97 -6.54 -2.33
C VAL A 152 4.60 -6.19 -2.94
N HIS A 153 3.76 -5.47 -2.20
CA HIS A 153 2.47 -5.01 -2.74
C HIS A 153 2.65 -4.03 -3.90
N ALA A 154 3.58 -3.08 -3.78
CA ALA A 154 3.93 -2.17 -4.86
C ALA A 154 4.48 -2.93 -6.08
N TYR A 155 5.31 -3.94 -5.84
CA TYR A 155 5.90 -4.76 -6.90
C TYR A 155 4.83 -5.53 -7.67
N ARG A 156 3.95 -6.24 -6.95
CA ARG A 156 2.83 -6.98 -7.56
C ARG A 156 1.92 -6.07 -8.38
N ARG A 157 1.65 -4.86 -7.88
CA ARG A 157 0.88 -3.85 -8.61
C ARG A 157 1.60 -3.39 -9.88
N HIS A 158 2.90 -3.13 -9.80
CA HIS A 158 3.72 -2.76 -10.95
C HIS A 158 3.74 -3.85 -12.02
N VAL A 159 3.99 -5.09 -11.61
CA VAL A 159 3.98 -6.28 -12.47
C VAL A 159 2.62 -6.45 -13.15
N ARG A 160 1.51 -6.32 -12.42
CA ARG A 160 0.16 -6.39 -12.99
C ARG A 160 -0.08 -5.34 -14.08
N HIS A 161 0.34 -4.09 -13.86
CA HIS A 161 0.19 -3.03 -14.86
C HIS A 161 1.09 -3.25 -16.08
N ARG A 162 2.29 -3.80 -15.90
CA ARG A 162 3.18 -4.17 -17.00
C ARG A 162 2.56 -5.25 -17.87
N TYR A 163 2.06 -6.34 -17.25
CA TYR A 163 1.36 -7.39 -17.99
C TYR A 163 0.11 -6.87 -18.69
N ALA A 164 -0.71 -6.05 -18.02
CA ALA A 164 -1.88 -5.45 -18.64
C ALA A 164 -1.51 -4.64 -19.90
N ARG A 165 -0.47 -3.79 -19.83
CA ARG A 165 0.00 -3.01 -21.00
C ARG A 165 0.50 -3.91 -22.13
N VAL A 166 1.24 -4.97 -21.82
CA VAL A 166 1.73 -5.94 -22.82
C VAL A 166 0.56 -6.67 -23.48
N CYS A 167 -0.43 -7.14 -22.69
CA CYS A 167 -1.62 -7.77 -23.22
C CYS A 167 -2.42 -6.81 -24.11
N THR A 168 -2.65 -5.57 -23.68
CA THR A 168 -3.35 -4.56 -24.48
C THR A 168 -2.59 -4.27 -25.78
N ALA A 169 -1.28 -4.09 -25.72
CA ALA A 169 -0.46 -3.88 -26.92
C ALA A 169 -0.52 -5.08 -27.88
N GLY A 170 -0.48 -6.30 -27.35
CA GLY A 170 -0.63 -7.52 -28.14
C GLY A 170 -2.00 -7.62 -28.82
N VAL A 171 -3.09 -7.32 -28.10
CA VAL A 171 -4.45 -7.29 -28.67
C VAL A 171 -4.56 -6.24 -29.77
N LEU A 172 -4.03 -5.03 -29.54
CA LEU A 172 -4.02 -3.98 -30.54
C LEU A 172 -3.19 -4.36 -31.78
N LEU A 173 -2.04 -5.00 -31.59
CA LEU A 173 -1.20 -5.48 -32.70
C LEU A 173 -1.92 -6.54 -33.55
N VAL A 174 -2.55 -7.52 -32.90
CA VAL A 174 -3.32 -8.58 -33.60
C VAL A 174 -4.52 -7.97 -34.31
N GLY A 175 -5.27 -7.08 -33.66
CA GLY A 175 -6.38 -6.37 -34.28
C GLY A 175 -5.95 -5.55 -35.49
N PHE A 176 -4.83 -4.83 -35.37
CA PHE A 176 -4.23 -4.07 -36.47
C PHE A 176 -3.83 -4.98 -37.64
N LEU A 177 -3.21 -6.14 -37.36
CA LEU A 177 -2.83 -7.10 -38.38
C LEU A 177 -4.03 -7.67 -39.14
N ILE A 178 -5.11 -8.03 -38.42
CA ILE A 178 -6.35 -8.51 -39.02
C ILE A 178 -6.97 -7.44 -39.91
N GLN A 179 -7.03 -6.20 -39.43
CA GLN A 179 -7.55 -5.08 -40.20
C GLN A 179 -6.72 -4.83 -41.46
N PHE A 180 -5.39 -4.90 -41.35
CA PHE A 180 -4.47 -4.75 -42.47
C PHE A 180 -4.65 -5.86 -43.52
N MET A 181 -4.74 -7.13 -43.09
CA MET A 181 -5.00 -8.26 -44.00
C MET A 181 -6.37 -8.16 -44.68
N SER A 182 -7.39 -7.68 -43.97
CA SER A 182 -8.72 -7.45 -44.52
C SER A 182 -8.73 -6.36 -45.59
N GLN A 183 -7.94 -5.29 -45.42
CA GLN A 183 -7.79 -4.24 -46.43
C GLN A 183 -7.02 -4.75 -47.65
N ALA A 184 -5.95 -5.53 -47.44
CA ALA A 184 -5.16 -6.12 -48.51
C ALA A 184 -5.94 -7.17 -49.33
N SER A 185 -6.87 -7.89 -48.70
CA SER A 185 -7.71 -8.90 -49.37
C SER A 185 -8.93 -8.30 -50.10
N GLY A 186 -9.34 -7.08 -49.76
CA GLY A 186 -10.53 -6.43 -50.31
C GLY A 186 -10.31 -5.61 -51.59
N THR A 187 -9.06 -5.46 -52.05
CA THR A 187 -8.69 -4.66 -53.22
C THR A 187 -8.54 -5.48 -54.52
N GLY A 188 -9.26 -6.61 -54.64
CA GLY A 188 -9.27 -7.48 -55.83
C GLY A 188 -10.57 -7.41 -56.60
#